data_AF-C7RMG7-F1
#
_entry.id   AF-C7RMG7-F1
#
_cell.length_a   1.000
_cell.length_b   1.000
_cell.length_c   1.000
_cell.angle_alpha   90.00
_cell.angle_beta   90.00
_cell.angle_gamma   90.00
#
_symmetry.space_group_name_H-M   'P 1'
#
loop_
_entity.id
_entity.type
_entity.pdbx_description
1 polymer ?
#
loop_
_entity_poly.entity_id
_entity_poly.type
_entity_poly.pdbx_seq_one_letter_code
_entity_poly.pdbx_strand_id
1 'polypeptide(L)'
;MHGLTGMRIVPHLLAREVRDEWKVERHPIPKKRKQWSVVKHHIDRPGCYQIGNTFYMHPELVEKLKQATTPSNVKWTPRNVYKSTVQGVYYGSSSVTS
;
A
#
# COMPACT_ATOMS: atom_id res chain seq x y z
N MET A 1 22.80 -21.51 -20.06
CA MET A 1 23.12 -20.68 -18.88
C MET A 1 21.97 -19.72 -18.65
N HIS A 2 21.07 -19.99 -17.71
CA HIS A 2 20.00 -19.06 -17.35
C HIS A 2 20.56 -18.07 -16.34
N GLY A 3 20.95 -16.88 -16.81
CA GLY A 3 21.33 -15.79 -15.93
C GLY A 3 20.12 -15.39 -15.08
N LEU A 4 20.31 -15.31 -13.77
CA LEU A 4 19.38 -14.69 -12.83
C LEU A 4 19.28 -13.19 -13.17
N THR A 5 18.53 -12.83 -14.22
CA THR A 5 18.17 -11.44 -14.49
C THR A 5 17.20 -11.00 -13.41
N GLY A 6 17.76 -10.53 -12.28
CA GLY A 6 17.02 -9.96 -11.18
C GLY A 6 16.09 -8.84 -11.63
N MET A 7 15.03 -8.64 -10.87
CA MET A 7 14.03 -7.61 -11.11
C MET A 7 14.68 -6.22 -10.99
N ARG A 8 14.64 -5.42 -12.06
CA ARG A 8 15.24 -4.07 -12.08
C ARG A 8 14.18 -3.03 -11.69
N ILE A 9 14.50 -2.16 -10.73
CA ILE A 9 13.63 -1.03 -10.37
C ILE A 9 14.24 0.25 -10.95
N VAL A 10 13.45 1.01 -11.70
CA VAL A 10 13.84 2.28 -12.31
C VAL A 10 12.90 3.39 -11.82
N PRO A 11 13.42 4.44 -11.15
CA PRO A 11 12.61 5.60 -10.78
C PRO A 11 12.22 6.39 -12.04
N HIS A 12 10.93 6.70 -12.18
CA HIS A 12 10.41 7.43 -13.34
C HIS A 12 9.23 8.32 -12.95
N LEU A 13 9.27 9.61 -13.32
CA LEU A 13 8.23 10.59 -12.94
C LEU A 13 6.87 10.32 -13.57
N LEU A 14 6.82 9.73 -14.78
CA LEU A 14 5.56 9.37 -15.43
C LEU A 14 4.96 8.06 -14.91
N ALA A 15 5.60 7.39 -13.94
CA ALA A 15 4.97 6.26 -13.26
C ALA A 15 3.91 6.80 -12.29
N ARG A 16 2.78 7.25 -12.83
CA ARG A 16 1.61 7.75 -12.08
C ARG A 16 0.41 6.91 -12.44
N GLU A 17 -0.43 6.66 -11.45
CA GLU A 17 -1.74 6.06 -11.66
C GLU A 17 -2.73 7.21 -11.87
N VAL A 18 -3.21 7.34 -13.10
CA VAL A 18 -4.25 8.30 -13.47
C VAL A 18 -5.51 7.53 -13.79
N ARG A 19 -6.56 7.72 -12.99
CA ARG A 19 -7.85 7.05 -13.15
C ARG A 19 -8.99 8.00 -12.81
N ASP A 20 -10.10 7.81 -13.49
CA ASP A 20 -11.35 8.50 -13.19
C ASP A 20 -12.32 7.49 -12.55
N GLU A 21 -12.79 7.80 -11.35
CA GLU A 21 -13.79 7.01 -10.65
C GLU A 21 -15.11 7.78 -10.57
N TRP A 22 -16.22 7.11 -10.83
CA TRP A 22 -17.55 7.68 -10.63
C TRP A 22 -18.09 7.19 -9.29
N LYS A 23 -18.30 8.10 -8.35
CA LYS A 23 -18.83 7.79 -7.02
C LYS A 23 -20.19 8.43 -6.83
N VAL A 24 -21.08 7.68 -6.17
CA VAL A 24 -22.37 8.21 -5.74
C VAL A 24 -22.18 8.82 -4.37
N GLU A 25 -22.31 10.14 -4.29
CA GLU A 25 -22.12 10.92 -3.07
C GLU A 25 -23.35 11.78 -2.78
N ARG A 26 -23.43 12.31 -1.56
CA ARG A 26 -24.48 13.29 -1.25
C ARG A 26 -24.26 14.54 -2.10
N HIS A 27 -25.35 15.15 -2.56
CA HIS A 27 -25.28 16.35 -3.36
C HIS A 27 -24.45 17.44 -2.65
N PRO A 28 -23.45 18.06 -3.31
CA PRO A 28 -22.49 18.96 -2.64
C PRO A 28 -23.17 20.21 -2.06
N ILE A 29 -24.13 20.77 -2.80
CA ILE A 29 -24.93 21.93 -2.38
C ILE A 29 -25.73 21.60 -1.09
N PRO A 30 -25.55 22.36 0.02
CA PRO A 30 -26.17 22.08 1.31
C PRO A 30 -27.69 21.86 1.26
N LYS A 31 -28.42 22.70 0.52
CA LYS A 31 -29.88 22.63 0.38
C LYS A 31 -30.38 21.35 -0.32
N LYS A 32 -29.51 20.66 -1.05
CA LYS A 32 -29.82 19.47 -1.84
C LYS A 32 -29.21 18.17 -1.27
N ARG A 33 -28.50 18.21 -0.14
CA ARG A 33 -27.79 17.06 0.46
C ARG A 33 -28.66 15.84 0.81
N LYS A 34 -29.99 15.97 0.76
CA LYS A 34 -30.94 14.85 0.87
C LYS A 34 -31.00 14.00 -0.41
N GLN A 35 -30.45 14.49 -1.52
CA GLN A 35 -30.38 13.81 -2.82
C GLN A 35 -28.97 13.25 -3.07
N TRP A 36 -28.90 12.17 -3.84
CA TRP A 36 -27.66 11.58 -4.33
C TRP A 36 -27.22 12.25 -5.63
N SER A 37 -25.91 12.38 -5.82
CA SER A 37 -25.29 12.89 -7.03
C SER A 37 -24.18 11.94 -7.47
N VAL A 38 -24.08 11.71 -8.77
CA VAL A 38 -22.92 11.03 -9.36
C VAL A 38 -21.82 12.06 -9.53
N VAL A 39 -20.66 11.82 -8.92
CA VAL A 39 -19.51 12.74 -8.92
C VAL A 39 -18.32 12.03 -9.56
N LYS A 40 -17.65 12.73 -10.47
CA LYS A 40 -16.41 12.27 -11.08
C LYS A 40 -15.24 12.62 -10.16
N HIS A 41 -14.56 11.61 -9.67
CA HIS A 41 -13.33 11.73 -8.90
C HIS A 41 -12.13 11.47 -9.79
N HIS A 42 -11.30 12.49 -9.96
CA HIS A 42 -10.04 12.36 -10.66
C HIS A 42 -8.96 11.93 -9.66
N ILE A 43 -8.37 10.77 -9.90
CA ILE A 43 -7.28 10.24 -9.08
C ILE A 43 -6.00 10.38 -9.89
N ASP A 44 -5.07 11.17 -9.36
CA ASP A 44 -3.70 11.27 -9.85
C ASP A 44 -2.76 11.07 -8.67
N ARG A 45 -2.10 9.90 -8.63
CA ARG A 45 -1.21 9.52 -7.52
C ARG A 45 0.05 8.81 -8.02
N PRO A 46 1.15 8.87 -7.26
CA PRO A 46 2.37 8.13 -7.61
C PRO A 46 2.08 6.63 -7.73
N GLY A 47 2.54 6.02 -8.82
CA GLY A 47 2.23 4.64 -9.16
C GLY A 47 3.47 3.82 -9.55
N CYS A 48 3.22 2.59 -9.97
CA CYS A 48 4.23 1.73 -10.58
C CYS A 48 3.61 0.89 -11.70
N TYR A 49 4.43 0.52 -12.67
CA TYR A 49 4.04 -0.42 -13.71
C TYR A 49 5.23 -1.29 -14.11
N GLN A 50 4.95 -2.47 -14.62
CA GLN A 50 5.94 -3.45 -15.01
C GLN A 50 5.98 -3.59 -16.53
N ILE A 51 7.18 -3.57 -17.10
CA ILE A 51 7.44 -3.95 -18.49
C ILE A 51 8.57 -4.98 -18.49
N GLY A 52 8.24 -6.23 -18.84
CA GLY A 52 9.17 -7.35 -18.75
C GLY A 52 9.74 -7.52 -17.34
N ASN A 53 11.07 -7.50 -17.21
CA ASN A 53 11.75 -7.62 -15.92
C ASN A 53 12.05 -6.27 -15.23
N THR A 54 11.50 -5.17 -15.76
CA THR A 54 11.73 -3.81 -15.23
C THR A 54 10.45 -3.25 -14.62
N PHE A 55 10.55 -2.83 -13.36
CA PHE A 55 9.54 -2.02 -12.68
C PHE A 55 9.89 -0.55 -12.80
N TYR A 56 9.00 0.22 -13.40
CA TYR A 56 9.03 1.67 -13.39
C TYR A 56 8.18 2.15 -12.23
N MET A 57 8.77 2.94 -11.34
CA MET A 57 8.14 3.36 -10.10
C MET A 57 8.31 4.85 -9.88
N HIS A 58 7.30 5.54 -9.37
CA HIS A 58 7.42 6.94 -9.01
C HIS A 58 8.53 7.14 -7.97
N PRO A 59 9.38 8.18 -8.05
CA PRO A 59 10.46 8.39 -7.08
C PRO A 59 9.98 8.43 -5.62
N GLU A 60 8.81 9.02 -5.35
CA GLU A 60 8.21 9.03 -4.00
C GLU A 60 7.98 7.61 -3.44
N LEU A 61 7.58 6.65 -4.28
CA LEU A 61 7.38 5.27 -3.84
C LEU A 61 8.73 4.57 -3.63
N VAL A 62 9.73 4.88 -4.45
CA VAL A 62 11.10 4.36 -4.27
C VAL A 62 11.69 4.84 -2.96
N GLU A 63 11.48 6.09 -2.58
CA GLU A 63 11.92 6.64 -1.29
C GLU A 63 11.24 5.97 -0.10
N LYS A 64 9.91 5.79 -0.17
CA LYS A 64 9.17 5.04 0.85
C LYS A 64 9.67 3.60 0.98
N LEU A 65 9.95 2.94 -0.14
CA LEU A 65 10.50 1.59 -0.16
C LEU A 65 11.89 1.56 0.49
N LYS A 66 12.77 2.53 0.18
CA LYS A 66 14.08 2.65 0.82
C LYS A 66 13.96 2.85 2.32
N GLN A 67 13.06 3.74 2.78
CA GLN A 67 12.82 3.98 4.20
C GLN A 67 12.32 2.73 4.93
N ALA A 68 11.42 1.95 4.30
CA ALA A 68 10.92 0.70 4.87
C ALA A 68 11.96 -0.44 4.88
N THR A 69 12.91 -0.43 3.92
CA THR A 69 13.96 -1.44 3.81
C THR A 69 15.15 -1.15 4.73
N THR A 70 15.37 0.12 5.10
CA THR A 70 16.29 0.45 6.19
C THR A 70 15.87 -0.37 7.40
N PRO A 71 16.75 -1.24 7.95
CA PRO A 71 16.40 -2.02 9.12
C PRO A 71 16.10 -1.01 10.23
N SER A 72 14.83 -0.86 10.54
CA SER A 72 14.44 -0.31 11.82
C SER A 72 15.15 -1.16 12.87
N ASN A 73 15.64 -0.54 13.94
CA ASN A 73 16.36 -1.18 15.04
C ASN A 73 15.39 -2.07 15.85
N VAL A 74 14.74 -3.00 15.15
CA VAL A 74 13.76 -3.95 15.64
C VAL A 74 14.57 -4.97 16.40
N LYS A 75 14.66 -4.74 17.71
CA LYS A 75 15.03 -5.79 18.65
C LYS A 75 13.94 -6.87 18.56
N TRP A 76 14.23 -7.91 17.80
CA TRP A 76 13.52 -9.17 17.89
C TRP A 76 13.77 -9.74 19.29
N THR A 77 12.85 -9.48 20.22
CA THR A 77 12.86 -10.17 21.50
C THR A 77 12.25 -11.56 21.27
N PRO A 78 12.97 -12.66 21.53
CA PRO A 78 12.37 -13.98 21.48
C PRO A 78 11.25 -14.01 22.53
N ARG A 79 10.01 -14.21 22.07
CA ARG A 79 8.90 -14.49 22.97
C ARG A 79 9.12 -15.89 23.52
N ASN A 80 9.30 -16.03 24.83
CA ASN A 80 9.24 -17.34 25.48
C ASN A 80 7.81 -17.87 25.33
N VAL A 81 7.56 -18.65 24.28
CA VAL A 81 6.33 -19.41 24.11
C VAL A 81 6.45 -20.62 25.02
N TYR A 82 5.86 -20.54 26.20
CA TYR A 82 5.66 -21.73 27.03
C TYR A 82 4.81 -22.71 26.20
N LYS A 83 5.35 -23.89 25.91
CA LYS A 83 4.60 -24.95 25.22
C LYS A 83 3.50 -25.42 26.18
N SER A 84 2.32 -24.81 26.12
CA SER A 84 1.11 -25.47 26.62
C SER A 84 0.59 -26.37 25.50
N THR A 85 0.49 -27.66 25.78
CA THR A 85 -0.19 -28.61 24.91
C THR A 85 -1.68 -28.31 24.98
N VAL A 86 -2.17 -27.38 24.15
CA VAL A 86 -3.60 -27.17 23.98
C VAL A 86 -3.87 -27.01 22.49
N GLN A 87 -4.55 -28.01 21.91
CA GLN A 87 -5.07 -27.95 20.55
C GLN A 87 -6.19 -26.91 20.51
N GLY A 88 -5.91 -25.72 19.98
CA GLY A 88 -6.92 -24.71 19.75
C GLY A 88 -6.33 -23.45 19.10
N VAL A 89 -6.86 -23.06 17.94
CA VAL A 89 -6.47 -21.85 17.22
C VAL A 89 -7.32 -20.68 17.73
N TYR A 90 -6.71 -19.73 18.43
CA TYR A 90 -7.34 -18.46 18.80
C TYR A 90 -6.74 -17.31 17.98
N TYR A 91 -7.60 -16.51 17.34
CA TYR A 91 -7.23 -15.25 16.71
C TYR A 91 -7.67 -14.08 17.62
N GLY A 92 -6.72 -13.24 18.06
CA GLY A 92 -7.00 -11.98 18.78
C GLY A 92 -5.73 -11.12 18.87
N SER A 93 -5.66 -10.04 18.07
CA SER A 93 -5.93 -8.63 18.43
C SER A 93 -4.78 -7.96 19.20
N SER A 94 -3.95 -7.18 18.50
CA SER A 94 -2.98 -6.26 19.08
C SER A 94 -3.66 -4.94 19.47
N SER A 95 -3.68 -4.60 20.76
CA SER A 95 -3.96 -3.26 21.24
C SER A 95 -2.70 -2.39 21.16
N VAL A 96 -2.85 -1.17 20.65
CA VAL A 96 -1.85 -0.09 20.72
C VAL A 96 -2.09 0.65 22.02
N THR A 97 -1.07 0.73 22.89
CA THR A 97 -1.07 1.66 24.04
C THR A 97 -0.30 2.93 23.66
N SER A 98 -0.91 4.06 24.05
CA SER A 98 -0.62 5.46 23.72
C SER A 98 0.81 5.95 23.84
#